data_AF-T0Y233-F1
#
_entry.id   AF-T0Y233-F1
#
_cell.length_a   1.000
_cell.length_b   1.000
_cell.length_c   1.000
_cell.angle_alpha   90.00
_cell.angle_beta   90.00
_cell.angle_gamma   90.00
#
_symmetry.space_group_name_H-M   'P 1'
#
loop_
_entity.id
_entity.type
_entity.pdbx_description
1 polymer ?
#
loop_
_entity_poly.entity_id
_entity_poly.type
_entity_poly.pdbx_seq_one_letter_code
_entity_poly.pdbx_strand_id
1 'polypeptide(L)' 'MPRLLCCWLAARIAPSPWLLTDVRGYLPNLRFHLTNDLGQPVTGASYRGKVALLYFGYTHCPDVC' A
#
# COMPACT_ATOMS: atom_id res chain seq x y z
N MET A 1 -38.58 -36.37 4.70
CA MET A 1 -37.19 -36.43 5.21
C MET A 1 -36.24 -36.54 4.02
N PRO A 2 -35.87 -35.41 3.35
CA PRO A 2 -34.45 -35.04 3.25
C PRO A 2 -34.23 -33.53 2.96
N ARG A 3 -34.35 -32.65 3.96
CA ARG A 3 -33.97 -31.22 3.83
C ARG A 3 -32.69 -30.86 4.59
N LEU A 4 -32.08 -31.83 5.27
CA LEU A 4 -30.99 -31.63 6.23
C LEU A 4 -29.58 -31.80 5.63
N LEU A 5 -29.45 -32.09 4.34
CA LEU A 5 -28.17 -32.45 3.72
C LEU A 5 -27.34 -31.27 3.16
N CYS A 6 -27.80 -30.02 3.26
CA CYS A 6 -27.12 -28.88 2.61
C CYS A 6 -26.23 -28.03 3.54
N CYS A 7 -26.35 -28.17 4.87
CA CYS A 7 -25.72 -27.20 5.79
C CYS A 7 -24.30 -27.54 6.26
N TRP A 8 -23.71 -28.66 5.83
CA TRP A 8 -22.39 -29.10 6.33
C TRP A 8 -21.17 -28.64 5.51
N LEU A 9 -21.35 -27.99 4.36
CA LEU A 9 -20.22 -27.58 3.48
C LEU A 9 -20.16 -26.07 3.20
N ALA A 10 -20.26 -25.24 4.24
CA ALA A 10 -19.98 -23.81 4.10
C ALA A 10 -19.01 -23.34 5.19
N ALA A 11 -17.79 -23.87 5.19
CA ALA A 11 -16.66 -23.20 5.83
C ALA A 11 -16.40 -21.91 5.05
N ARG A 12 -16.89 -20.78 5.57
CA ARG A 12 -16.58 -19.47 5.02
C ARG A 12 -15.10 -19.21 5.23
N ILE A 13 -14.32 -19.14 4.16
CA ILE A 13 -12.97 -18.58 4.18
C ILE A 13 -13.13 -17.10 4.49
N ALA A 14 -13.00 -16.73 5.77
CA ALA A 14 -12.90 -15.34 6.15
C ALA A 14 -11.54 -14.82 5.65
N PRO A 15 -11.49 -13.71 4.91
CA PRO A 15 -10.22 -13.11 4.55
C PRO A 15 -9.46 -12.77 5.84
N SER A 16 -8.23 -13.27 5.95
CA SER A 16 -7.39 -12.99 7.10
C SER A 16 -7.20 -11.48 7.23
N PRO A 17 -7.37 -10.88 8.41
CA PRO A 17 -7.08 -9.48 8.60
C PRO A 17 -5.58 -9.26 8.35
N TRP A 18 -5.27 -8.39 7.40
CA TRP A 18 -3.89 -7.96 7.16
C TRP A 18 -3.33 -7.39 8.46
N LEU A 19 -2.22 -7.95 8.96
CA LEU A 19 -1.53 -7.47 10.16
C LEU A 19 -0.70 -6.23 9.82
N LEU A 20 -1.35 -5.19 9.31
CA LEU A 20 -0.74 -3.91 8.95
C LEU A 20 -1.08 -2.88 10.02
N THR A 21 -0.07 -2.10 10.42
CA THR A 21 -0.29 -0.92 11.25
C THR A 21 -0.95 0.17 10.42
N ASP A 22 -2.08 0.68 10.89
CA ASP A 22 -2.72 1.84 10.28
C ASP A 22 -1.92 3.11 10.61
N VAL A 23 -1.29 3.69 9.58
CA VAL A 23 -0.47 4.90 9.69
C VAL A 23 -1.24 6.17 9.32
N ARG A 24 -2.55 6.08 9.03
CA ARG A 24 -3.37 7.25 8.71
C ARG A 24 -3.34 8.24 9.88
N GLY A 25 -3.04 9.51 9.57
CA GLY A 25 -2.94 10.59 10.56
C GLY A 25 -1.60 10.70 11.29
N TYR A 26 -0.73 9.68 11.23
CA TYR A 26 0.62 9.73 11.80
C TYR A 26 1.66 10.30 10.84
N LEU A 27 1.45 10.11 9.53
CA LEU A 27 2.32 10.64 8.50
C LEU A 27 1.69 11.86 7.83
N PRO A 28 2.48 12.88 7.46
CA PRO A 28 1.98 14.01 6.69
C PRO A 28 1.53 13.54 5.30
N ASN A 29 0.66 14.34 4.68
CA ASN A 29 0.31 14.14 3.28
C ASN A 29 1.56 14.17 2.41
N LEU A 30 1.62 13.28 1.42
CA LEU A 30 2.71 13.20 0.45
C LEU A 30 2.76 14.48 -0.40
N ARG A 31 3.56 15.47 0.02
CA ARG A 31 3.69 16.78 -0.60
C ARG A 31 5.13 17.00 -1.07
N PHE A 32 5.33 16.99 -2.37
CA PHE A 32 6.58 17.33 -3.01
C PHE A 32 6.32 17.94 -4.39
N HIS A 33 7.28 18.71 -4.88
CA HIS A 33 7.37 19.20 -6.25
C HIS A 33 8.78 18.88 -6.73
N LEU A 34 8.90 17.86 -7.57
CA LEU A 34 10.19 17.33 -8.01
C LEU A 34 10.18 17.11 -9.52
N THR A 35 11.34 16.81 -10.06
CA THR A 35 11.51 16.32 -11.43
C THR A 35 11.85 14.83 -11.35
N ASN A 36 11.14 13.99 -12.11
CA ASN A 36 11.44 12.56 -12.16
C ASN A 36 12.66 12.26 -13.06
N ASP A 37 13.02 10.99 -13.14
CA ASP A 37 14.12 10.45 -13.96
C ASP A 37 13.92 10.65 -15.47
N LEU A 38 12.68 10.86 -15.92
CA LEU A 38 12.34 11.22 -17.30
C LEU A 38 12.34 12.73 -17.56
N GLY A 39 12.72 13.56 -16.58
CA GLY A 39 12.75 15.01 -16.71
C GLY A 39 11.39 15.71 -16.56
N GLN A 40 10.36 15.01 -16.09
CA GLN A 40 9.00 15.54 -15.98
C GLN A 40 8.73 16.09 -14.57
N PRO A 41 7.98 17.21 -14.45
CA PRO A 41 7.53 17.70 -13.17
C PRO A 41 6.49 16.74 -12.56
N VAL A 42 6.72 16.32 -11.32
CA VAL A 42 5.86 15.39 -10.58
C VAL A 42 5.53 15.92 -9.18
N THR A 43 4.35 15.53 -8.70
CA THR A 43 3.87 15.81 -7.34
C THR A 43 3.33 14.54 -6.70
N GLY A 44 2.98 14.58 -5.40
CA GLY A 44 2.26 13.48 -4.77
C GLY A 44 0.94 13.13 -5.46
N ALA A 45 0.30 14.07 -6.18
CA ALA A 45 -0.92 13.80 -6.94
C ALA A 45 -0.67 12.89 -8.16
N SER A 46 0.53 12.92 -8.74
CA SER A 46 0.93 12.11 -9.90
C SER A 46 0.90 10.60 -9.63
N TYR A 47 0.86 10.19 -8.34
CA TYR A 47 0.93 8.79 -7.91
C TYR A 47 -0.36 8.30 -7.22
N ARG A 48 -1.44 9.08 -7.20
CA ARG A 48 -2.72 8.68 -6.60
C ARG A 48 -3.32 7.45 -7.29
N GLY A 49 -4.06 6.64 -6.54
CA GLY A 49 -4.70 5.42 -7.05
C GLY A 49 -3.76 4.23 -7.22
N LYS A 50 -2.48 4.39 -6.87
CA LYS A 50 -1.46 3.32 -6.87
C LYS A 50 -1.00 3.05 -5.44
N VAL A 51 -0.60 1.81 -5.18
CA VAL A 51 0.22 1.51 -3.99
C VAL A 51 1.59 2.14 -4.22
N ALA A 52 2.02 3.02 -3.32
CA ALA A 52 3.27 3.77 -3.43
C ALA A 52 4.17 3.49 -2.24
N LEU A 53 5.45 3.26 -2.52
CA LEU A 53 6.52 3.19 -1.52
C LEU A 53 7.41 4.42 -1.72
N LEU A 54 7.57 5.21 -0.66
CA LEU A 54 8.47 6.36 -0.65
C LEU A 54 9.72 6.01 0.15
N TYR A 55 10.87 6.27 -0.46
CA TYR A 55 12.18 6.04 0.12
C TYR A 55 13.04 7.30 -0.07
N PHE A 56 13.77 7.70 0.96
CA PHE A 56 14.66 8.86 0.93
C PHE A 56 16.11 8.38 1.01
N GLY A 57 16.87 8.58 -0.05
CA GLY A 57 18.29 8.25 -0.12
C GLY A 57 19.08 9.25 -0.97
N TYR A 58 20.37 9.03 -1.12
CA TYR A 58 21.29 9.88 -1.88
C TYR A 58 22.35 9.02 -2.59
N THR A 59 22.98 9.55 -3.64
CA THR A 59 23.81 8.76 -4.56
C THR A 59 25.15 8.28 -4.00
N HIS A 60 25.66 8.89 -2.92
CA HIS A 60 26.97 8.60 -2.37
C HIS A 60 26.88 8.17 -0.89
N CYS A 61 26.02 7.19 -0.59
CA CYS A 61 25.97 6.61 0.75
C CYS A 61 27.23 5.78 1.03
N PRO A 62 27.85 5.88 2.22
CA PRO A 62 29.00 5.08 2.59
C PRO A 62 28.66 3.59 2.82
N ASP A 63 27.37 3.27 3.01
CA ASP A 63 26.84 1.92 3.25
C ASP A 63 25.48 1.76 2.54
N VAL A 64 24.51 1.06 3.16
CA VAL A 64 23.15 0.90 2.60
C VAL A 64 22.41 2.23 2.66
N CYS A 65 22.00 2.69 1.48
CA CYS A 65 20.83 3.54 1.34
C CYS A 65 19.59 2.62 1.47
#